data_AF-A0A653DPT5-F1
#
_entry.id   AF-A0A653DPT5-F1
#
_cell.length_a   1.000
_cell.length_b   1.000
_cell.length_c   1.000
_cell.angle_alpha   90.00
_cell.angle_beta   90.00
_cell.angle_gamma   90.00
#
_symmetry.space_group_name_H-M   'P 1'
#
loop_
_entity.id
_entity.type
_entity.pdbx_description
1 polymer ?
#
loop_
_entity_poly.entity_id
_entity_poly.type
_entity_poly.pdbx_seq_one_letter_code
_entity_poly.pdbx_strand_id
1 'polypeptide(L)'
;MVCGEAIVKLIVFSVNTVFSLAGLGLLATGVLYKLHFNSVTDAIPQDYQDIEIAPTLSIIIGTIIFIIAFLGCYGTVRESTCLLNWYAVILLVIFLSQIAVGVFAFLEIRSESSFKSAVKGTLQQAFNGYDKESNKEIVNLLQEKFKCCGVEGPNDWLSKPTGIPPSCYSDQTKRTDLHTDGCLNKFVDFLHHSVRTIGIVVLTLSAIEVVGAIFSLCLSSSIKNRERRFRY
;
A
#
# COMPACT_ATOMS: atom_id res chain seq x y z
N MET A 1 -7.19 -16.36 -38.51
CA MET A 1 -7.13 -15.64 -37.22
C MET A 1 -7.79 -14.28 -37.42
N VAL A 2 -8.81 -13.94 -36.63
CA VAL A 2 -9.46 -12.62 -36.71
C VAL A 2 -8.53 -11.60 -36.06
N CYS A 3 -8.28 -10.46 -36.71
CA CYS A 3 -7.31 -9.43 -36.28
C CYS A 3 -7.43 -9.05 -34.79
N GLY A 4 -8.65 -9.08 -34.23
CA GLY A 4 -8.89 -8.80 -32.81
C GLY A 4 -8.28 -9.80 -31.81
N GLU A 5 -8.18 -11.10 -32.14
CA GLU A 5 -7.61 -12.10 -31.21
C GLU A 5 -6.11 -11.88 -30.99
N ALA A 6 -5.39 -11.52 -32.05
CA ALA A 6 -3.95 -11.25 -31.99
C ALA A 6 -3.66 -9.99 -31.15
N ILE A 7 -4.47 -8.94 -31.30
CA ILE A 7 -4.33 -7.70 -30.54
C ILE A 7 -4.58 -7.96 -29.05
N VAL A 8 -5.65 -8.69 -28.70
CA VAL A 8 -5.95 -9.02 -27.30
C VAL A 8 -4.82 -9.84 -26.66
N LYS A 9 -4.29 -10.86 -27.36
CA LYS A 9 -3.13 -11.63 -26.88
C LYS A 9 -1.91 -10.75 -26.64
N LEU A 10 -1.60 -9.85 -27.58
CA LEU A 10 -0.46 -8.95 -27.46
C LEU A 10 -0.61 -8.05 -26.23
N ILE A 11 -1.78 -7.43 -26.05
CA ILE A 11 -2.06 -6.55 -24.91
C ILE A 11 -1.93 -7.33 -23.59
N VAL A 12 -2.61 -8.48 -23.46
CA VAL A 12 -2.59 -9.28 -22.23
C VAL A 12 -1.18 -9.77 -21.92
N PHE A 13 -0.43 -10.24 -22.92
CA PHE A 13 0.94 -10.70 -22.75
C PHE A 13 1.89 -9.56 -22.33
N SER A 14 1.86 -8.43 -23.04
CA SER A 14 2.72 -7.28 -22.76
C SER A 14 2.48 -6.68 -21.38
N VAL A 15 1.22 -6.46 -21.02
CA VAL A 15 0.85 -5.87 -19.71
C VAL A 15 1.25 -6.81 -18.57
N ASN A 16 0.94 -8.10 -18.67
CA ASN A 16 1.32 -9.06 -17.63
C ASN A 16 2.84 -9.26 -17.55
N THR A 17 3.59 -9.13 -18.64
CA THR A 17 5.06 -9.18 -18.60
C THR A 17 5.63 -8.01 -17.80
N VAL A 18 5.12 -6.79 -18.01
CA VAL A 18 5.53 -5.61 -17.23
C VAL A 18 5.21 -5.79 -15.75
N PHE A 19 4.01 -6.25 -15.40
CA PHE A 19 3.65 -6.51 -14.00
C PHE A 19 4.47 -7.63 -13.38
N SER A 20 4.81 -8.67 -14.14
CA SER A 20 5.68 -9.75 -13.67
C SER A 20 7.08 -9.24 -13.31
N LEU A 21 7.66 -8.38 -14.15
CA LEU A 21 8.97 -7.77 -13.86
C LEU A 21 8.91 -6.82 -12.67
N ALA A 22 7.83 -6.02 -12.56
CA ALA A 22 7.62 -5.15 -11.42
C ALA A 22 7.47 -5.93 -10.10
N GLY A 23 6.71 -7.03 -10.11
CA GLY A 23 6.55 -7.92 -8.96
C GLY A 23 7.87 -8.56 -8.52
N LEU A 24 8.68 -9.03 -9.47
CA LEU A 24 10.03 -9.54 -9.18
C LEU A 24 10.94 -8.45 -8.60
N GLY A 25 10.89 -7.24 -9.14
CA GLY A 25 11.63 -6.10 -8.61
C GLY A 25 11.25 -5.81 -7.16
N LEU A 26 9.95 -5.73 -6.85
CA LEU A 26 9.44 -5.46 -5.50
C LEU A 26 9.78 -6.57 -4.49
N LEU A 27 9.76 -7.82 -4.95
CA LEU A 27 10.21 -8.97 -4.16
C LEU A 27 11.71 -8.86 -3.87
N ALA A 28 12.52 -8.62 -4.90
CA ALA A 28 13.97 -8.52 -4.77
C ALA A 28 14.38 -7.37 -3.86
N THR A 29 13.77 -6.19 -3.96
CA THR A 29 14.05 -5.06 -3.06
C THR A 29 13.73 -5.40 -1.60
N GLY A 30 12.59 -6.05 -1.34
CA GLY A 30 12.22 -6.49 0.01
C GLY A 30 13.20 -7.50 0.60
N VAL A 31 13.64 -8.48 -0.20
CA VAL A 31 14.66 -9.47 0.22
C VAL A 31 16.00 -8.79 0.46
N LEU A 32 16.46 -7.96 -0.47
CA LEU A 32 17.75 -7.25 -0.36
C LEU A 32 17.78 -6.32 0.87
N TYR A 33 16.67 -5.66 1.18
CA TYR A 33 16.55 -4.84 2.38
C TYR A 33 16.72 -5.70 3.64
N LYS A 34 16.01 -6.83 3.74
CA LYS A 34 16.17 -7.74 4.88
C LYS A 34 17.60 -8.28 5.00
N LEU A 35 18.23 -8.68 3.90
CA LEU A 35 19.60 -9.22 3.94
C LEU A 35 20.64 -8.18 4.38
N HIS A 36 20.57 -6.95 3.86
CA HIS A 36 21.49 -5.88 4.25
C HIS A 36 21.22 -5.38 5.67
N PHE A 37 19.96 -5.24 6.07
CA PHE A 37 19.60 -4.83 7.43
C PHE A 37 20.06 -5.88 8.45
N ASN A 38 19.83 -7.17 8.16
CA ASN A 38 20.28 -8.28 9.00
C ASN A 38 21.81 -8.36 9.15
N SER A 39 22.56 -7.88 8.16
CA SER A 39 24.02 -7.84 8.18
C SER A 39 24.59 -6.68 9.01
N VAL A 40 23.75 -5.71 9.39
CA VAL A 40 24.09 -4.53 10.22
C VAL A 40 23.56 -4.68 11.66
N THR A 41 22.65 -5.62 11.91
CA THR A 41 21.93 -5.79 13.18
C THR A 41 22.65 -6.55 14.30
N ASP A 42 23.91 -6.96 14.15
CA ASP A 42 24.70 -7.41 15.31
C ASP A 42 24.97 -6.27 16.34
N ALA A 43 24.55 -5.03 16.02
CA ALA A 43 24.73 -3.85 16.86
C ALA A 43 23.42 -3.14 17.28
N ILE A 44 22.22 -3.67 17.00
CA ILE A 44 20.95 -2.92 17.19
C ILE A 44 19.98 -3.65 18.17
N PRO A 45 19.38 -2.95 19.18
CA PRO A 45 18.45 -3.54 20.16
C PRO A 45 17.16 -4.12 19.57
N GLN A 46 16.54 -5.05 20.31
CA GLN A 46 15.32 -5.81 19.98
C GLN A 46 14.02 -4.98 19.82
N ASP A 47 14.05 -3.64 19.96
CA ASP A 47 12.86 -2.77 19.99
C ASP A 47 12.38 -2.31 18.58
N TYR A 48 13.03 -2.75 17.50
CA TYR A 48 12.74 -2.32 16.11
C TYR A 48 11.81 -3.26 15.33
N GLN A 49 10.85 -3.92 15.99
CA GLN A 49 9.92 -4.82 15.28
C GLN A 49 9.04 -4.12 14.23
N ASP A 50 8.80 -2.81 14.37
CA ASP A 50 7.95 -2.05 13.45
C ASP A 50 8.65 -1.66 12.13
N ILE A 51 10.00 -1.64 12.09
CA ILE A 51 10.78 -1.34 10.87
C ILE A 51 10.78 -2.54 9.90
N GLU A 52 10.53 -3.76 10.40
CA GLU A 52 10.49 -4.97 9.56
C GLU A 52 9.19 -5.12 8.73
N ILE A 53 8.15 -4.36 9.05
CA ILE A 53 6.83 -4.53 8.42
C ILE A 53 6.91 -4.15 6.93
N ALA A 54 7.53 -3.02 6.60
CA ALA A 54 7.64 -2.52 5.23
C ALA A 54 8.34 -3.50 4.26
N PRO A 55 9.56 -4.02 4.54
CA PRO A 55 10.21 -4.98 3.64
C PRO A 55 9.46 -6.32 3.59
N THR A 56 8.84 -6.75 4.70
CA THR A 56 8.02 -7.98 4.72
C THR A 56 6.80 -7.86 3.80
N LEU A 57 6.07 -6.74 3.88
CA LEU A 57 4.92 -6.46 3.01
C LEU A 57 5.34 -6.36 1.54
N SER A 58 6.50 -5.75 1.25
CA SER A 58 7.06 -5.68 -0.11
C SER A 58 7.26 -7.07 -0.72
N ILE A 59 7.81 -8.01 0.06
CA ILE A 59 8.01 -9.40 -0.39
C ILE A 59 6.66 -10.05 -0.69
N ILE A 60 5.72 -9.99 0.26
CA ILE A 60 4.40 -10.64 0.13
C ILE A 60 3.65 -10.10 -1.10
N ILE A 61 3.55 -8.77 -1.21
CA ILE A 61 2.85 -8.10 -2.32
C ILE A 61 3.56 -8.40 -3.64
N GLY A 62 4.89 -8.31 -3.68
CA GLY A 62 5.68 -8.61 -4.87
C GLY A 62 5.49 -10.04 -5.37
N THR A 63 5.49 -11.01 -4.46
CA THR A 63 5.22 -12.43 -4.80
C THR A 63 3.82 -12.62 -5.37
N ILE A 64 2.79 -12.02 -4.76
CA ILE A 64 1.40 -12.14 -5.25
C ILE A 64 1.27 -11.55 -6.65
N ILE A 65 1.81 -10.34 -6.87
CA ILE A 65 1.79 -9.68 -8.18
C ILE A 65 2.51 -10.54 -9.22
N PHE A 66 3.69 -11.08 -8.90
CA PHE A 66 4.45 -11.94 -9.79
C PHE A 66 3.66 -13.20 -10.18
N ILE A 67 3.07 -13.92 -9.21
CA ILE A 67 2.32 -15.15 -9.49
C ILE A 67 1.12 -14.87 -10.41
N ILE A 68 0.33 -13.84 -10.11
CA ILE A 68 -0.85 -13.49 -10.90
C ILE A 68 -0.45 -13.10 -12.32
N ALA A 69 0.56 -12.24 -12.46
CA ALA A 69 1.05 -11.79 -13.75
C ALA A 69 1.68 -12.95 -14.56
N PHE A 70 2.42 -13.84 -13.91
CA PHE A 70 2.99 -15.03 -14.53
C PHE A 70 1.90 -15.96 -15.06
N LEU A 71 0.81 -16.18 -14.32
CA LEU A 71 -0.34 -16.97 -14.79
C LEU A 71 -0.98 -16.36 -16.05
N GLY A 72 -1.18 -15.04 -16.09
CA GLY A 72 -1.72 -14.34 -17.26
C GLY A 72 -0.81 -14.45 -18.49
N CYS A 73 0.51 -14.26 -18.28
CA CYS A 73 1.52 -14.38 -19.32
C CYS A 73 1.62 -15.82 -19.85
N TYR A 74 1.85 -16.79 -18.95
CA TYR A 74 2.02 -18.20 -19.29
C TYR A 74 0.74 -18.80 -19.89
N GLY A 75 -0.43 -18.42 -19.37
CA GLY A 75 -1.73 -18.81 -19.92
C GLY A 75 -1.94 -18.33 -21.35
N THR A 76 -1.49 -17.10 -21.66
CA THR A 76 -1.54 -16.54 -23.02
C THR A 76 -0.57 -17.25 -23.97
N VAL A 77 0.68 -17.46 -23.55
CA VAL A 77 1.73 -18.11 -24.37
C VAL A 77 1.39 -19.57 -24.67
N ARG A 78 0.91 -20.30 -23.66
CA ARG A 78 0.51 -21.71 -23.80
C ARG A 78 -0.87 -21.89 -24.41
N GLU A 79 -1.58 -20.80 -24.67
CA GLU A 79 -2.99 -20.80 -25.07
C GLU A 79 -3.83 -21.74 -24.17
N SER A 80 -3.52 -21.77 -22.87
CA SER A 80 -4.16 -22.68 -21.91
C SER A 80 -5.41 -22.04 -21.34
N THR A 81 -6.57 -22.54 -21.76
CA THR A 81 -7.88 -22.09 -21.28
C THR A 81 -8.03 -22.23 -19.76
N CYS A 82 -7.45 -23.27 -19.16
CA CYS A 82 -7.45 -23.47 -17.72
C CYS A 82 -6.72 -22.33 -16.99
N LEU A 83 -5.50 -22.00 -17.43
CA LEU A 83 -4.70 -20.94 -16.80
C LEU A 83 -5.33 -19.55 -16.97
N LEU A 84 -5.88 -19.27 -18.16
CA LEU A 84 -6.59 -18.01 -18.44
C LEU A 84 -7.85 -17.87 -17.58
N ASN A 85 -8.59 -18.97 -17.36
CA ASN A 85 -9.75 -18.96 -16.48
C ASN A 85 -9.34 -18.71 -15.02
N TRP A 86 -8.30 -19.37 -14.52
CA TRP A 86 -7.78 -19.12 -13.17
C TRP A 86 -7.32 -17.68 -12.98
N TYR A 87 -6.59 -17.13 -13.95
CA TYR A 87 -6.19 -15.73 -13.95
C TYR A 87 -7.43 -14.81 -13.85
N ALA A 88 -8.47 -15.04 -14.66
CA ALA A 88 -9.70 -14.26 -14.62
C ALA A 88 -10.43 -14.38 -13.27
N VAL A 89 -10.52 -15.59 -12.71
CA VAL A 89 -11.15 -15.82 -11.39
C VAL A 89 -10.40 -15.07 -10.30
N ILE A 90 -9.06 -15.12 -10.29
CA ILE A 90 -8.25 -14.40 -9.31
C ILE A 90 -8.50 -12.88 -9.41
N LEU A 91 -8.50 -12.32 -10.62
CA LEU A 91 -8.79 -10.89 -10.82
C LEU A 91 -10.19 -10.52 -10.31
N LEU A 92 -11.20 -11.35 -10.57
CA LEU A 92 -12.56 -11.10 -10.07
C LEU A 92 -12.65 -11.20 -8.53
N VAL A 93 -11.93 -12.14 -7.91
CA VAL A 93 -11.87 -12.24 -6.44
C VAL A 93 -11.21 -11.00 -5.85
N ILE A 94 -10.11 -10.51 -6.45
CA ILE A 94 -9.46 -9.27 -6.00
C ILE A 94 -10.42 -8.08 -6.13
N PHE A 95 -11.09 -7.93 -7.26
CA PHE A 95 -12.09 -6.88 -7.48
C PHE A 95 -13.20 -6.90 -6.43
N LEU A 96 -13.77 -8.08 -6.15
CA LEU A 96 -14.80 -8.22 -5.11
C LEU A 96 -14.24 -7.90 -3.71
N SER A 97 -12.99 -8.28 -3.43
CA SER A 97 -12.33 -7.92 -2.17
C SER A 97 -12.13 -6.41 -2.03
N GLN A 98 -11.80 -5.70 -3.12
CA GLN A 98 -11.64 -4.25 -3.12
C GLN A 98 -12.96 -3.54 -2.83
N ILE A 99 -14.07 -4.04 -3.38
CA ILE A 99 -15.41 -3.53 -3.05
C ILE A 99 -15.72 -3.76 -1.58
N ALA A 100 -15.50 -4.96 -1.06
CA ALA A 100 -15.78 -5.28 0.34
C ALA A 100 -14.98 -4.40 1.31
N VAL A 101 -13.67 -4.26 1.08
CA VAL A 101 -12.79 -3.38 1.88
C VAL A 101 -13.18 -1.92 1.71
N GLY A 102 -13.51 -1.48 0.50
CA GLY A 102 -13.94 -0.11 0.22
C GLY A 102 -15.23 0.26 0.93
N VAL A 103 -16.21 -0.65 0.95
CA VAL A 103 -17.48 -0.47 1.69
C VAL A 103 -17.21 -0.42 3.19
N PHE A 104 -16.41 -1.34 3.73
CA PHE A 104 -16.04 -1.35 5.14
C PHE A 104 -15.35 -0.04 5.55
N ALA A 105 -14.34 0.40 4.79
CA ALA A 105 -13.63 1.64 5.03
C ALA A 105 -14.55 2.87 4.95
N PHE A 106 -15.49 2.89 4.00
CA PHE A 106 -16.47 3.98 3.87
C PHE A 106 -17.38 4.09 5.10
N LEU A 107 -17.81 2.96 5.67
CA LEU A 107 -18.67 2.96 6.87
C LEU A 107 -17.93 3.51 8.10
N GLU A 108 -16.66 3.16 8.28
CA GLU A 108 -15.83 3.66 9.39
C GLU A 108 -15.52 5.17 9.24
N ILE A 109 -15.20 5.62 8.04
CA ILE A 109 -14.79 7.01 7.78
C ILE A 109 -15.99 7.98 7.76
N ARG A 110 -17.22 7.47 7.57
CA ARG A 110 -18.43 8.29 7.50
C ARG A 110 -18.63 9.19 8.73
N SER A 111 -18.20 8.74 9.91
CA SER A 111 -18.24 9.54 11.13
C SER A 111 -16.93 10.30 11.30
N GLU A 112 -16.87 11.54 10.82
CA GLU A 112 -15.69 12.40 10.93
C GLU A 112 -15.23 12.55 12.40
N SER A 113 -16.18 12.61 13.34
CA SER A 113 -15.90 12.68 14.77
C SER A 113 -15.30 11.37 15.31
N SER A 114 -15.78 10.21 14.87
CA SER A 114 -15.24 8.91 15.27
C SER A 114 -13.84 8.69 14.69
N PHE A 115 -13.64 9.01 13.41
CA PHE A 115 -12.35 8.94 12.75
C PHE A 115 -11.31 9.84 13.45
N LYS A 116 -11.65 11.11 13.65
CA LYS A 116 -10.78 12.05 14.37
C LYS A 116 -10.49 11.60 15.79
N SER A 117 -11.46 11.02 16.50
CA SER A 117 -11.27 10.51 17.86
C SER A 117 -10.35 9.28 17.89
N ALA A 118 -10.47 8.36 16.93
CA ALA A 118 -9.59 7.22 16.80
C ALA A 118 -8.14 7.67 16.54
N VAL A 119 -7.95 8.60 15.60
CA VAL A 119 -6.64 9.19 15.31
C VAL A 119 -6.09 9.93 16.53
N LYS A 120 -6.93 10.68 17.25
CA LYS A 120 -6.55 11.34 18.51
C LYS A 120 -6.06 10.34 19.54
N GLY A 121 -6.75 9.21 19.74
CA GLY A 121 -6.34 8.16 20.66
C GLY A 121 -4.97 7.58 20.32
N THR A 122 -4.73 7.27 19.05
CA THR A 122 -3.42 6.77 18.58
C THR A 122 -2.30 7.79 18.77
N LEU A 123 -2.55 9.06 18.42
CA LEU A 123 -1.57 10.13 18.63
C LEU A 123 -1.30 10.33 20.12
N GLN A 124 -2.33 10.37 20.97
CA GLN A 124 -2.16 10.49 22.41
C GLN A 124 -1.33 9.33 22.99
N GLN A 125 -1.53 8.11 22.52
CA GLN A 125 -0.72 6.96 22.95
C GLN A 125 0.76 7.12 22.58
N ALA A 126 1.05 7.52 21.33
CA ALA A 126 2.41 7.75 20.87
C ALA A 126 3.09 8.91 21.63
N PHE A 127 2.39 10.03 21.77
CA PHE A 127 2.89 11.19 22.52
C PHE A 127 3.09 10.83 23.98
N ASN A 128 2.14 10.19 24.68
CA ASN A 128 2.31 9.81 26.08
C ASN A 128 3.49 8.86 26.30
N GLY A 129 3.78 7.98 25.32
CA GLY A 129 4.92 7.07 25.35
C GLY A 129 6.25 7.67 24.87
N TYR A 130 6.39 9.00 24.74
CA TYR A 130 7.56 9.68 24.16
C TYR A 130 8.91 9.37 24.84
N ASP A 131 8.91 8.87 26.08
CA ASP A 131 10.15 8.48 26.76
C ASP A 131 10.78 7.20 26.18
N LYS A 132 10.03 6.42 25.38
CA LYS A 132 10.55 5.28 24.63
C LYS A 132 11.15 5.76 23.31
N GLU A 133 12.34 5.27 22.95
CA GLU A 133 13.06 5.74 21.76
C GLU A 133 12.25 5.55 20.46
N SER A 134 11.51 4.44 20.33
CA SER A 134 10.63 4.19 19.18
C SER A 134 9.53 5.24 19.01
N ASN A 135 8.83 5.60 20.09
CA ASN A 135 7.81 6.64 20.07
C ASN A 135 8.42 8.02 19.87
N LYS A 136 9.60 8.28 20.44
CA LYS A 136 10.33 9.53 20.31
C LYS A 136 10.70 9.82 18.86
N GLU A 137 11.23 8.85 18.14
CA GLU A 137 11.53 8.96 16.70
C GLU A 137 10.27 9.30 15.90
N ILE A 138 9.18 8.56 16.12
CA ILE A 138 7.90 8.76 15.41
C ILE A 138 7.31 10.14 15.70
N VAL A 139 7.27 10.56 16.97
CA VAL A 139 6.71 11.85 17.37
C VAL A 139 7.55 13.00 16.82
N ASN A 140 8.89 12.90 16.88
CA ASN A 140 9.76 13.93 16.32
C ASN A 140 9.59 14.04 14.80
N LEU A 141 9.57 12.91 14.10
CA LEU A 141 9.30 12.88 12.65
C LEU A 141 7.94 13.50 12.33
N LEU A 142 6.90 13.19 13.11
CA LEU A 142 5.56 13.75 12.92
C LEU A 142 5.58 15.29 13.05
N GLN A 143 6.16 15.80 14.14
CA GLN A 143 6.25 17.23 14.41
C GLN A 143 7.04 17.98 13.34
N GLU A 144 8.18 17.43 12.92
CA GLU A 144 9.03 18.03 11.89
C GLU A 144 8.39 18.00 10.50
N LYS A 145 7.75 16.88 10.15
CA LYS A 145 7.14 16.66 8.83
C LYS A 145 5.87 17.48 8.65
N PHE A 146 5.04 17.56 9.68
CA PHE A 146 3.76 18.25 9.63
C PHE A 146 3.80 19.68 10.20
N LYS A 147 4.98 20.13 10.65
CA LYS A 147 5.20 21.47 11.23
C LYS A 147 4.17 21.78 12.32
N CYS A 148 4.06 20.85 13.26
CA CYS A 148 3.10 20.85 14.36
C CYS A 148 3.81 20.57 15.69
N CYS A 149 3.14 20.84 16.81
CA CYS A 149 3.69 20.55 18.14
C CYS A 149 2.58 20.09 19.10
N GLY A 150 2.79 18.95 19.76
CA GLY A 150 1.78 18.35 20.63
C GLY A 150 0.62 17.74 19.83
N VAL A 151 -0.32 17.08 20.52
CA VAL A 151 -1.50 16.50 19.89
C VAL A 151 -2.49 17.61 19.51
N GLU A 152 -2.86 18.46 20.47
CA GLU A 152 -3.77 19.58 20.28
C GLU A 152 -3.03 20.93 20.24
N GLY A 153 -1.82 20.99 20.79
CA GLY A 153 -0.92 22.13 20.67
C GLY A 153 0.30 22.02 21.59
N PRO A 154 1.19 23.03 21.58
CA PRO A 154 2.43 23.03 22.37
C PRO A 154 2.24 22.84 23.88
N ASN A 155 1.06 23.21 24.39
CA ASN A 155 0.72 23.10 25.80
C ASN A 155 0.72 21.64 26.29
N ASP A 156 0.56 20.66 25.41
CA ASP A 156 0.61 19.23 25.74
C ASP A 156 2.00 18.81 26.28
N TRP A 157 3.04 19.59 25.99
CA TRP A 157 4.39 19.38 26.51
C TRP A 157 4.63 20.02 27.88
N LEU A 158 3.80 20.99 28.29
CA LEU A 158 3.98 21.69 29.56
C LEU A 158 3.73 20.79 30.77
N SER A 159 2.90 19.76 30.61
CA SER A 159 2.66 18.75 31.63
C SER A 159 3.78 17.70 31.73
N LYS A 160 4.80 17.77 30.87
CA LYS A 160 5.87 16.78 30.81
C LYS A 160 7.19 17.34 31.35
N PRO A 161 7.97 16.55 32.12
CA PRO A 161 9.24 16.99 32.67
C PRO A 161 10.31 17.28 31.59
N THR A 162 10.15 16.70 30.40
CA THR A 162 11.05 16.90 29.25
C THR A 162 10.88 18.27 28.58
N GLY A 163 9.77 18.97 28.81
CA GLY A 163 9.44 20.22 28.15
C GLY A 163 9.20 20.06 26.64
N ILE A 164 9.19 21.18 25.92
CA ILE A 164 8.94 21.19 24.46
C ILE A 164 10.18 20.65 23.72
N PRO A 165 10.04 19.60 22.90
CA PRO A 165 11.16 19.01 22.17
C PRO A 165 11.65 19.91 21.02
N PRO A 166 12.93 19.80 20.60
CA PRO A 166 13.49 20.59 19.48
C PRO A 166 12.75 20.42 18.15
N SER A 167 12.14 19.26 17.91
CA SER A 167 11.35 18.94 16.72
C SER A 167 10.08 19.81 16.55
N CYS A 168 9.65 20.52 17.60
CA CYS A 168 8.58 21.51 17.54
C CYS A 168 9.01 22.87 16.97
N TYR A 169 10.30 23.08 16.71
CA TYR A 169 10.84 24.35 16.23
C TYR A 169 11.31 24.24 14.79
N SER A 170 11.13 25.32 14.02
CA SER A 170 11.64 25.38 12.64
C SER A 170 13.16 25.39 12.59
N ASP A 171 13.80 26.12 13.51
CA ASP A 171 15.23 26.06 13.77
C ASP A 171 15.47 25.34 15.11
N GLN A 172 15.84 24.06 15.03
CA GLN A 172 16.07 23.21 16.19
C GLN A 172 17.24 23.69 17.07
N THR A 173 18.22 24.39 16.47
CA THR A 173 19.43 24.82 17.17
C THR A 173 19.18 26.07 18.00
N LYS A 174 18.45 27.04 17.42
CA LYS A 174 18.12 28.30 18.08
C LYS A 174 16.83 28.25 18.87
N ARG A 175 16.01 27.19 18.67
CA ARG A 175 14.67 27.03 19.25
C ARG A 175 13.80 28.27 19.00
N THR A 176 13.86 28.76 17.76
CA THR A 176 13.02 29.86 17.28
C THR A 176 11.90 29.31 16.42
N ASP A 177 10.80 30.07 16.31
CA ASP A 177 9.65 29.74 15.48
C ASP A 177 9.00 28.40 15.87
N LEU A 178 8.42 28.39 17.08
CA LEU A 178 7.64 27.28 17.62
C LEU A 178 6.39 27.03 16.77
N HIS A 179 6.19 25.77 16.36
CA HIS A 179 4.96 25.35 15.70
C HIS A 179 3.78 25.44 16.67
N THR A 180 2.79 26.28 16.35
CA THR A 180 1.61 26.50 17.22
C THR A 180 0.47 25.53 16.95
N ASP A 181 0.45 24.92 15.78
CA ASP A 181 -0.62 24.00 15.38
C ASP A 181 -0.45 22.62 16.05
N GLY A 182 -1.54 22.06 16.56
CA GLY A 182 -1.57 20.68 17.06
C GLY A 182 -1.47 19.65 15.93
N CYS A 183 -0.75 18.56 16.17
CA CYS A 183 -0.52 17.52 15.17
C CYS A 183 -1.78 16.74 14.78
N LEU A 184 -2.80 16.70 15.63
CA LEU A 184 -4.06 16.00 15.33
C LEU A 184 -4.72 16.52 14.05
N ASN A 185 -4.91 17.84 13.94
CA ASN A 185 -5.60 18.41 12.78
C ASN A 185 -4.76 18.24 11.51
N LYS A 186 -3.46 18.54 11.56
CA LYS A 186 -2.56 18.35 10.41
C LYS A 186 -2.51 16.91 9.93
N PHE A 187 -2.47 15.96 10.86
CA PHE A 187 -2.41 14.54 10.52
C PHE A 187 -3.74 14.02 9.98
N VAL A 188 -4.87 14.46 10.53
CA VAL A 188 -6.21 14.16 9.99
C VAL A 188 -6.36 14.70 8.57
N ASP A 189 -5.94 15.94 8.32
CA ASP A 189 -5.96 16.54 6.97
C ASP A 189 -5.12 15.73 5.97
N PHE A 190 -3.92 15.30 6.41
CA PHE A 190 -3.05 14.44 5.62
C PHE A 190 -3.69 13.07 5.33
N LEU A 191 -4.34 12.46 6.32
CA LEU A 191 -5.03 11.18 6.14
C LEU A 191 -6.21 11.32 5.17
N HIS A 192 -7.01 12.38 5.27
CA HIS A 192 -8.09 12.64 4.30
C HIS A 192 -7.55 12.77 2.87
N HIS A 193 -6.43 13.48 2.69
CA HIS A 193 -5.80 13.61 1.39
C HIS A 193 -5.27 12.27 0.85
N SER A 194 -4.68 11.47 1.73
CA SER A 194 -4.13 10.15 1.41
C SER A 194 -5.24 9.16 1.08
N VAL A 195 -6.32 9.09 1.87
CA VAL A 195 -7.49 8.25 1.61
C VAL A 195 -8.13 8.59 0.26
N ARG A 196 -8.28 9.88 -0.06
CA ARG A 196 -8.80 10.31 -1.36
C ARG A 196 -7.92 9.81 -2.51
N THR A 197 -6.60 9.95 -2.38
CA THR A 197 -5.64 9.53 -3.41
C THR A 197 -5.64 8.01 -3.57
N ILE A 198 -5.59 7.26 -2.46
CA ILE A 198 -5.67 5.80 -2.45
C ILE A 198 -6.98 5.33 -3.09
N GLY A 199 -8.10 5.98 -2.77
CA GLY A 199 -9.41 5.66 -3.36
C GLY A 199 -9.43 5.78 -4.88
N ILE A 200 -8.80 6.83 -5.44
CA ILE A 200 -8.68 7.00 -6.89
C ILE A 200 -7.82 5.88 -7.49
N VAL A 201 -6.67 5.57 -6.89
CA VAL A 201 -5.78 4.51 -7.36
C VAL A 201 -6.48 3.15 -7.34
N VAL A 202 -7.16 2.81 -6.25
CA VAL A 202 -7.91 1.55 -6.12
C VAL A 202 -9.00 1.47 -7.17
N LEU A 203 -9.76 2.55 -7.40
CA LEU A 203 -10.81 2.57 -8.43
C LEU A 203 -10.25 2.32 -9.85
N THR A 204 -9.11 2.94 -10.17
CA THR A 204 -8.44 2.70 -11.46
C THR A 204 -7.95 1.25 -11.59
N LEU A 205 -7.43 0.68 -10.50
CA LEU A 205 -6.99 -0.71 -10.45
C LEU A 205 -8.17 -1.67 -10.65
N SER A 206 -9.30 -1.43 -9.97
CA SER A 206 -10.52 -2.21 -10.13
C SER A 206 -11.00 -2.24 -11.59
N ALA A 207 -10.95 -1.10 -12.29
CA ALA A 207 -11.34 -1.04 -13.71
C ALA A 207 -10.40 -1.89 -14.60
N ILE A 208 -9.08 -1.84 -14.33
CA ILE A 208 -8.09 -2.63 -15.06
C ILE A 208 -8.30 -4.13 -14.82
N GLU A 209 -8.61 -4.55 -13.60
CA GLU A 209 -8.89 -5.96 -13.26
C GLU A 209 -10.09 -6.50 -14.03
N VAL A 210 -11.19 -5.73 -14.10
CA VAL A 210 -12.39 -6.11 -14.85
C VAL A 210 -12.09 -6.25 -16.34
N VAL A 211 -11.36 -5.29 -16.92
CA VAL A 211 -10.95 -5.36 -18.34
C VAL A 211 -10.03 -6.56 -18.58
N GLY A 212 -9.07 -6.82 -17.70
CA GLY A 212 -8.17 -7.97 -17.76
C GLY A 212 -8.93 -9.30 -17.69
N ALA A 213 -9.91 -9.42 -16.79
CA ALA A 213 -10.77 -10.59 -16.67
C ALA A 213 -11.60 -10.82 -17.94
N ILE A 214 -12.22 -9.77 -18.48
CA ILE A 214 -13.00 -9.85 -19.74
C ILE A 214 -12.10 -10.32 -20.89
N PHE A 215 -10.93 -9.70 -21.07
CA PHE A 215 -10.00 -10.10 -22.12
C PHE A 215 -9.51 -11.54 -21.97
N SER A 216 -9.21 -11.97 -20.74
CA SER A 216 -8.82 -13.36 -20.48
C SER A 216 -9.94 -14.36 -20.80
N LEU A 217 -11.18 -14.07 -20.39
CA LEU A 217 -12.35 -14.93 -20.66
C LEU A 217 -12.70 -14.97 -22.15
N CYS A 218 -12.62 -13.84 -22.84
CA CYS A 218 -12.78 -13.76 -24.30
C CYS A 218 -11.71 -14.59 -25.01
N LEU A 219 -10.46 -14.50 -24.57
CA LEU A 219 -9.35 -15.27 -25.13
C LEU A 219 -9.53 -16.78 -24.89
N SER A 220 -9.86 -17.16 -23.66
CA SER A 220 -10.16 -18.55 -23.27
C SER A 220 -11.32 -19.13 -24.11
N SER A 221 -12.39 -18.35 -24.29
CA SER A 221 -13.53 -18.74 -25.12
C SER A 221 -13.16 -18.89 -26.59
N SER A 222 -12.34 -17.97 -27.13
CA SER A 222 -11.85 -18.05 -28.51
C SER A 222 -11.02 -19.30 -28.74
N ILE A 223 -10.06 -19.58 -27.84
CA ILE A 223 -9.20 -20.77 -27.92
C ILE A 223 -10.05 -22.04 -27.85
N LYS A 224 -10.97 -22.15 -26.88
CA LYS A 224 -11.86 -23.31 -26.74
C LYS A 224 -12.73 -23.53 -27.97
N ASN A 225 -13.25 -22.45 -28.56
CA ASN A 225 -14.03 -22.52 -29.79
C ASN A 225 -13.17 -22.96 -30.98
N ARG A 226 -11.93 -22.50 -31.05
CA ARG A 226 -10.97 -22.90 -32.09
C ARG A 226 -10.61 -24.39 -31.98
N GLU A 227 -10.33 -24.88 -30.78
CA GLU A 227 -10.09 -26.32 -30.52
C GLU A 227 -11.30 -27.19 -30.88
N ARG A 228 -12.53 -26.72 -30.60
CA ARG A 228 -13.75 -27.43 -31.00
C ARG A 228 -13.86 -27.56 -32.51
N ARG A 229 -13.57 -26.49 -33.27
CA ARG A 229 -13.62 -26.52 -34.74
C ARG A 229 -12.61 -27.48 -35.35
N PHE A 230 -11.44 -27.67 -34.72
CA PHE A 230 -10.43 -28.62 -35.21
C PHE A 230 -10.76 -30.09 -34.91
N ARG A 231 -11.71 -30.36 -34.01
CA ARG A 231 -12.16 -31.73 -33.68
C ARG A 231 -13.29 -32.24 -34.59
N TYR A 232 -13.87 -31.38 -35.42
CA TYR A 232 -14.85 -31.73 -36.46
C TYR A 232 -14.18 -31.64 -37.82
#